data_AF-A0A819TIQ3-F1
#
_entry.id   AF-A0A819TIQ3-F1
#
_cell.length_a   1.000
_cell.length_b   1.000
_cell.length_c   1.000
_cell.angle_alpha   90.00
_cell.angle_beta   90.00
_cell.angle_gamma   90.00
#
_symmetry.space_group_name_H-M   'P 1'
#
loop_
_entity.id
_entity.type
_entity.pdbx_description
1 polymer ?
#
loop_
_entity_poly.entity_id
_entity_poly.type
_entity_poly.pdbx_seq_one_letter_code
_entity_poly.pdbx_strand_id
1 'polypeptide(L)'
;MTMPHPESFSIADHLTVRDQNSNKLLYQPSVYFVYLPCDSAVCSLHDWWMQDYPPLDDQRVMCDDIEYGADELGVLLLGGCEVPAWWTGSVLDIAESRRLVKGQSATTLQVAIAAVAAVIYALRHPQEGVRFPEQINTDEILTISMPFLGDWVSQPINWPIKQQDSDKLDKKSLTTAVNGDVDHDDQWQFNAFCTNLMAP
;
A
#
# COMPACT_ATOMS: atom_id res chain seq x y z
N MET A 1 4.56 -3.59 -7.86
CA MET A 1 5.62 -4.50 -7.34
C MET A 1 5.25 -4.91 -5.93
N THR A 2 5.56 -6.12 -5.50
CA THR A 2 5.35 -6.55 -4.11
C THR A 2 6.65 -6.37 -3.33
N MET A 3 6.61 -5.61 -2.24
CA MET A 3 7.79 -5.28 -1.43
C MET A 3 7.58 -5.77 0.00
N PRO A 4 8.62 -6.28 0.68
CA PRO A 4 8.52 -6.57 2.10
C PRO A 4 8.37 -5.26 2.86
N HIS A 5 7.39 -5.19 3.75
CA HIS A 5 7.19 -4.03 4.61
C HIS A 5 6.61 -4.48 5.97
N PRO A 6 7.01 -3.86 7.11
CA PRO A 6 6.68 -4.38 8.45
C PRO A 6 5.18 -4.49 8.77
N GLU A 7 4.38 -3.57 8.25
CA GLU A 7 2.92 -3.55 8.39
C GLU A 7 2.24 -4.77 7.76
N SER A 8 2.83 -5.33 6.70
CA SER A 8 2.32 -6.58 6.11
C SER A 8 2.29 -7.71 7.14
N PHE A 9 3.21 -7.71 8.10
CA PHE A 9 3.24 -8.68 9.18
C PHE A 9 2.40 -8.24 10.38
N SER A 10 2.53 -6.98 10.83
CA SER A 10 1.83 -6.52 12.03
C SER A 10 0.31 -6.42 11.83
N ILE A 11 -0.17 -6.00 10.66
CA ILE A 11 -1.61 -5.97 10.34
C ILE A 11 -2.17 -7.39 10.30
N ALA A 12 -1.47 -8.32 9.63
CA ALA A 12 -1.91 -9.71 9.55
C ALA A 12 -2.00 -10.35 10.95
N ASP A 13 -0.99 -10.14 11.80
CA ASP A 13 -1.01 -10.61 13.19
C ASP A 13 -2.12 -9.94 14.01
N HIS A 14 -2.29 -8.62 13.88
CA HIS A 14 -3.33 -7.87 14.60
C HIS A 14 -4.75 -8.34 14.26
N LEU A 15 -5.01 -8.67 12.99
CA LEU A 15 -6.31 -9.15 12.51
C LEU A 15 -6.47 -10.68 12.64
N THR A 16 -5.54 -11.36 13.31
CA THR A 16 -5.61 -12.81 13.50
C THR A 16 -6.66 -13.18 14.54
N VAL A 17 -7.55 -14.11 14.17
CA VAL A 17 -8.54 -14.71 15.08
C VAL A 17 -8.08 -16.11 15.47
N ARG A 18 -8.03 -16.36 16.78
CA ARG A 18 -7.68 -17.66 17.37
C ARG A 18 -8.82 -18.19 18.23
N ASP A 19 -8.95 -19.52 18.27
CA ASP A 19 -9.85 -20.19 19.19
C ASP A 19 -9.39 -19.97 20.64
N GLN A 20 -10.31 -19.53 21.51
CA GLN A 20 -9.98 -19.12 22.88
C GLN A 20 -9.51 -20.29 23.76
N ASN A 21 -9.96 -21.51 23.48
CA ASN A 21 -9.69 -22.67 24.32
C ASN A 21 -8.43 -23.43 23.89
N SER A 22 -8.23 -23.56 22.58
CA SER A 22 -7.15 -24.36 21.98
C SER A 22 -5.99 -23.53 21.43
N ASN A 23 -6.14 -22.19 21.38
CA ASN A 23 -5.21 -21.26 20.74
C ASN A 23 -4.96 -21.56 19.24
N LYS A 24 -5.85 -22.34 18.62
CA LYS A 24 -5.76 -22.71 17.20
C LYS A 24 -6.08 -21.50 16.32
N LEU A 25 -5.29 -21.29 15.27
CA LEU A 25 -5.56 -20.27 14.25
C LEU A 25 -6.88 -20.59 13.52
N LEU A 26 -7.81 -19.63 13.50
CA LEU A 26 -9.09 -19.72 12.81
C LEU A 26 -9.12 -18.87 11.55
N TYR A 27 -8.57 -17.66 11.61
CA TYR A 27 -8.53 -16.73 10.50
C TYR A 27 -7.30 -15.81 10.62
N GLN A 28 -6.68 -15.51 9.50
CA GLN A 28 -5.67 -14.48 9.36
C GLN A 28 -5.75 -13.97 7.91
N PRO A 29 -5.86 -12.65 7.67
CA PRO A 29 -5.87 -12.12 6.33
C PRO A 29 -4.48 -12.24 5.70
N SER A 30 -4.45 -12.37 4.37
CA SER A 30 -3.23 -12.11 3.61
C SER A 30 -3.06 -10.61 3.46
N VAL A 31 -1.89 -10.09 3.81
CA VAL A 31 -1.57 -8.65 3.73
C VAL A 31 -0.27 -8.50 2.95
N TYR A 32 -0.28 -7.63 1.95
CA TYR A 32 0.88 -7.38 1.09
C TYR A 32 1.01 -5.89 0.83
N PHE A 33 2.26 -5.40 0.82
CA PHE A 33 2.55 -4.08 0.32
C PHE A 33 2.77 -4.14 -1.20
N VAL A 34 1.79 -3.62 -1.95
CA VAL A 34 1.83 -3.53 -3.40
C VAL A 34 2.08 -2.09 -3.78
N TYR A 35 3.25 -1.83 -4.36
CA TYR A 35 3.75 -0.49 -4.62
C TYR A 35 4.01 -0.26 -6.10
N LEU A 36 3.45 0.84 -6.62
CA LEU A 36 3.79 1.42 -7.92
C LEU A 36 4.46 2.77 -7.62
N PRO A 37 5.81 2.85 -7.66
CA PRO A 37 6.49 4.12 -7.47
C PRO A 37 6.30 5.03 -8.68
N CYS A 38 6.75 6.28 -8.58
CA CYS A 38 6.78 7.20 -9.71
C CYS A 38 7.59 6.65 -10.90
N ASP A 39 7.28 7.13 -12.10
CA ASP A 39 7.90 6.68 -13.35
C ASP A 39 9.44 6.73 -13.30
N SER A 40 10.02 7.78 -12.73
CA SER A 40 11.48 7.89 -12.59
C SER A 40 12.08 6.78 -11.73
N ALA A 41 11.39 6.35 -10.68
CA ALA A 41 11.83 5.24 -9.84
C ALA A 41 11.60 3.88 -10.53
N VAL A 42 10.53 3.73 -11.33
CA VAL A 42 10.35 2.54 -12.21
C VAL A 42 11.52 2.43 -13.19
N CYS A 43 11.88 3.51 -13.88
CA CYS A 43 13.03 3.54 -14.78
C CYS A 43 14.33 3.22 -14.03
N SER A 44 14.54 3.81 -12.86
CA SER A 44 15.74 3.56 -12.04
C SER A 44 15.86 2.09 -11.64
N LEU A 45 14.76 1.46 -11.24
CA LEU A 45 14.74 0.03 -10.89
C LEU A 45 15.00 -0.85 -12.10
N HIS A 46 14.44 -0.51 -13.26
CA HIS A 46 14.68 -1.24 -14.50
C HIS A 46 16.15 -1.15 -14.94
N ASP A 47 16.74 0.04 -14.89
CA ASP A 47 18.15 0.27 -15.21
C ASP A 47 19.09 -0.45 -14.23
N TRP A 48 18.75 -0.45 -12.95
CA TRP A 48 19.50 -1.18 -11.91
C TRP A 48 19.42 -2.70 -12.11
N TRP A 49 18.25 -3.21 -12.47
CA TRP A 49 18.04 -4.63 -12.76
C TRP A 49 18.81 -5.08 -14.02
N MET A 50 18.77 -4.30 -15.10
CA MET A 50 19.49 -4.63 -16.34
C MET A 50 21.01 -4.71 -16.16
N GLN A 51 21.55 -4.06 -15.13
CA GLN A 51 22.98 -4.05 -14.81
C GLN A 51 23.37 -5.13 -13.79
N ASP A 52 22.47 -6.04 -13.44
CA ASP A 52 22.68 -7.07 -12.42
C ASP A 52 22.95 -6.50 -11.02
N TYR A 53 22.18 -5.47 -10.65
CA TYR A 53 22.12 -4.90 -9.31
C TYR A 53 23.48 -4.40 -8.75
N PRO A 54 24.21 -3.54 -9.49
CA PRO A 54 25.48 -2.99 -8.99
C PRO A 54 25.25 -2.09 -7.76
N PRO A 55 26.29 -1.82 -6.95
CA PRO A 55 26.22 -0.73 -5.99
C PRO A 55 25.79 0.57 -6.67
N LEU A 56 24.88 1.32 -6.04
CA LEU A 56 24.43 2.61 -6.55
C LEU A 56 25.44 3.69 -6.16
N ASP A 57 26.13 4.27 -7.14
CA ASP A 57 27.16 5.31 -6.92
C ASP A 57 26.56 6.68 -6.59
N ASP A 58 25.35 6.98 -7.08
CA ASP A 58 24.64 8.23 -6.83
C ASP A 58 23.14 7.96 -6.64
N GLN A 59 22.50 8.73 -5.77
CA GLN A 59 21.08 8.66 -5.47
C GLN A 59 20.50 10.06 -5.29
N ARG A 60 19.41 10.34 -5.99
CA ARG A 60 18.69 11.61 -5.90
C ARG A 60 17.24 11.36 -5.52
N VAL A 61 16.78 12.06 -4.49
CA VAL A 61 15.36 12.13 -4.12
C VAL A 61 14.74 13.36 -4.77
N MET A 62 13.62 13.18 -5.47
CA MET A 62 12.92 14.28 -6.12
C MET A 62 12.12 15.10 -5.09
N CYS A 63 12.27 16.43 -5.14
CA CYS A 63 11.51 17.37 -4.31
C CYS A 63 10.93 18.51 -5.17
N ASP A 64 11.68 19.59 -5.35
CA ASP A 64 11.26 20.76 -6.11
C ASP A 64 11.13 20.47 -7.63
N ASP A 65 11.77 19.40 -8.10
CA ASP A 65 11.77 19.00 -9.50
C ASP A 65 10.49 18.27 -9.95
N ILE A 66 9.58 17.97 -9.02
CA ILE A 66 8.28 17.35 -9.35
C ILE A 66 7.37 18.42 -9.95
N GLU A 67 6.98 18.29 -11.21
CA GLU A 67 6.13 19.28 -11.89
C GLU A 67 4.64 19.11 -11.56
N TYR A 68 4.16 17.87 -11.58
CA TYR A 68 2.76 17.49 -11.33
C TYR A 68 2.68 16.04 -10.82
N GLY A 69 1.51 15.65 -10.31
CA GLY A 69 1.23 14.29 -9.84
C GLY A 69 0.83 14.24 -8.37
N ALA A 70 0.32 13.09 -7.96
CA ALA A 70 -0.15 12.83 -6.61
C ALA A 70 0.50 11.55 -6.06
N ASP A 71 0.52 11.46 -4.72
CA ASP A 71 0.78 10.19 -4.02
C ASP A 71 -0.54 9.62 -3.51
N GLU A 72 -0.93 8.48 -4.08
CA GLU A 72 -2.14 7.73 -3.71
C GLU A 72 -1.74 6.57 -2.78
N LEU A 73 -1.92 6.77 -1.48
CA LEU A 73 -1.54 5.82 -0.46
C LEU A 73 -2.76 5.40 0.35
N GLY A 74 -3.05 4.10 0.33
CA GLY A 74 -4.24 3.56 1.00
C GLY A 74 -4.21 2.05 1.15
N VAL A 75 -5.33 1.53 1.66
CA VAL A 75 -5.56 0.11 1.85
C VAL A 75 -6.66 -0.36 0.90
N LEU A 76 -6.39 -1.44 0.18
CA LEU A 76 -7.37 -2.16 -0.63
C LEU A 76 -7.81 -3.41 0.13
N LEU A 77 -9.06 -3.42 0.61
CA LEU A 77 -9.68 -4.59 1.22
C LEU A 77 -10.39 -5.40 0.16
N LEU A 78 -10.14 -6.71 0.10
CA LEU A 78 -10.68 -7.63 -0.88
C LEU A 78 -11.42 -8.79 -0.21
N GLY A 79 -12.38 -9.39 -0.90
CA GLY A 79 -13.08 -10.59 -0.42
C GLY A 79 -14.25 -10.32 0.53
N GLY A 80 -14.78 -9.09 0.54
CA GLY A 80 -15.98 -8.78 1.32
C GLY A 80 -17.25 -9.45 0.74
N CYS A 81 -18.13 -9.94 1.61
CA CYS A 81 -19.36 -10.64 1.21
C CYS A 81 -20.37 -9.73 0.47
N GLU A 82 -20.49 -8.46 0.89
CA GLU A 82 -21.41 -7.49 0.29
C GLU A 82 -20.71 -6.53 -0.67
N VAL A 83 -19.46 -6.18 -0.36
CA VAL A 83 -18.61 -5.34 -1.20
C VAL A 83 -17.33 -6.12 -1.53
N PRO A 84 -17.14 -6.53 -2.79
CA PRO A 84 -16.03 -7.41 -3.16
C PRO A 84 -14.66 -6.75 -2.99
N ALA A 85 -14.58 -5.43 -3.21
CA ALA A 85 -13.36 -4.66 -3.05
C ALA A 85 -13.66 -3.24 -2.54
N TRP A 86 -12.85 -2.75 -1.60
CA TRP A 86 -12.97 -1.43 -1.01
C TRP A 86 -11.60 -0.76 -0.94
N TRP A 87 -11.48 0.45 -1.46
CA TRP A 87 -10.26 1.24 -1.31
C TRP A 87 -10.51 2.42 -0.38
N THR A 88 -9.60 2.63 0.57
CA THR A 88 -9.61 3.78 1.47
C THR A 88 -8.20 4.33 1.62
N GLY A 89 -8.02 5.63 1.50
CA GLY A 89 -6.70 6.24 1.56
C GLY A 89 -6.65 7.72 1.26
N SER A 90 -5.42 8.22 1.29
CA SER A 90 -5.04 9.59 0.97
C SER A 90 -4.69 9.70 -0.50
N VAL A 91 -5.24 10.73 -1.15
CA VAL A 91 -4.82 11.21 -2.47
C VAL A 91 -4.28 12.62 -2.27
N LEU A 92 -2.95 12.74 -2.19
CA LEU A 92 -2.31 14.03 -1.95
C LEU A 92 -1.56 14.50 -3.20
N ASP A 93 -2.04 15.58 -3.81
CA ASP A 93 -1.39 16.21 -4.96
C ASP A 93 -0.17 17.06 -4.54
N ILE A 94 0.83 17.13 -5.42
CA ILE A 94 2.06 17.91 -5.18
C ILE A 94 1.79 19.40 -4.96
N ALA A 95 0.83 20.00 -5.66
CA ALA A 95 0.49 21.41 -5.51
C ALA A 95 -0.14 21.67 -4.13
N GLU A 96 -0.98 20.75 -3.65
CA GLU A 96 -1.53 20.81 -2.30
C GLU A 96 -0.44 20.62 -1.24
N SER A 97 0.43 19.60 -1.39
CA SER A 97 1.55 19.38 -0.47
C SER A 97 2.40 20.65 -0.33
N ARG A 98 2.76 21.29 -1.45
CA ARG A 98 3.56 22.53 -1.45
C ARG A 98 2.82 23.74 -0.87
N ARG A 99 1.48 23.76 -0.94
CA ARG A 99 0.64 24.78 -0.28
C ARG A 99 0.65 24.60 1.24
N LEU A 100 0.63 23.36 1.71
CA LEU A 100 0.64 23.00 3.13
C LEU A 100 2.02 23.18 3.76
N VAL A 101 3.06 22.61 3.12
CA VAL A 101 4.45 22.69 3.56
C VAL A 101 5.35 22.97 2.35
N LYS A 102 5.89 24.17 2.29
CA LYS A 102 6.70 24.64 1.17
C LYS A 102 7.89 23.72 0.88
N GLY A 103 8.03 23.31 -0.38
CA GLY A 103 9.17 22.54 -0.89
C GLY A 103 9.15 21.05 -0.52
N GLN A 104 8.06 20.54 0.05
CA GLN A 104 7.91 19.11 0.34
C GLN A 104 7.11 18.40 -0.75
N SER A 105 7.46 17.13 -1.00
CA SER A 105 6.69 16.25 -1.88
C SER A 105 5.43 15.73 -1.18
N ALA A 106 4.49 15.17 -1.93
CA ALA A 106 3.31 14.51 -1.36
C ALA A 106 3.72 13.33 -0.45
N THR A 107 4.60 12.45 -0.95
CA THR A 107 5.14 11.30 -0.21
C THR A 107 5.78 11.71 1.11
N THR A 108 6.63 12.74 1.10
CA THR A 108 7.31 13.20 2.31
C THR A 108 6.32 13.77 3.31
N LEU A 109 5.30 14.51 2.86
CA LEU A 109 4.31 15.09 3.75
C LEU A 109 3.46 14.01 4.43
N GLN A 110 3.00 12.98 3.70
CA GLN A 110 2.23 11.86 4.26
C GLN A 110 3.02 11.12 5.35
N VAL A 111 4.31 10.85 5.14
CA VAL A 111 5.17 10.20 6.15
C VAL A 111 5.43 11.14 7.33
N ALA A 112 5.77 12.40 7.06
CA ALA A 112 6.11 13.37 8.11
C ALA A 112 4.92 13.62 9.04
N ILE A 113 3.71 13.79 8.51
CA ILE A 113 2.54 14.03 9.35
C ILE A 113 2.17 12.81 10.20
N ALA A 114 2.33 11.59 9.68
CA ALA A 114 2.12 10.37 10.46
C ALA A 114 3.08 10.31 11.65
N ALA A 115 4.36 10.65 11.45
CA ALA A 115 5.35 10.71 12.52
C ALA A 115 5.02 11.78 13.57
N VAL A 116 4.60 12.98 13.12
CA VAL A 116 4.17 14.06 14.02
C VAL A 116 2.95 13.64 14.85
N ALA A 117 1.95 13.02 14.23
CA ALA A 117 0.76 12.52 14.92
C ALA A 117 1.12 11.45 15.96
N ALA A 118 2.02 10.53 15.62
CA ALA A 118 2.50 9.50 16.55
C ALA A 118 3.25 10.09 17.76
N VAL A 119 4.10 11.10 17.55
CA VAL A 119 4.78 11.79 18.66
C VAL A 119 3.78 12.50 19.57
N ILE A 120 2.79 13.19 19.00
CA ILE A 120 1.74 13.86 19.78
C ILE A 120 0.92 12.83 20.56
N TYR A 121 0.57 11.70 19.94
CA TYR A 121 -0.11 10.59 20.61
C TYR A 121 0.72 10.07 21.79
N ALA A 122 2.01 9.79 21.60
CA ALA A 122 2.89 9.30 22.65
C ALA A 122 3.02 10.28 23.83
N LEU A 123 3.01 11.60 23.55
CA LEU A 123 3.01 12.63 24.59
C LEU A 123 1.71 12.67 25.40
N ARG A 124 0.56 12.36 24.77
CA ARG A 124 -0.75 12.27 25.43
C ARG A 124 -0.92 10.98 26.22
N HIS A 125 -0.27 9.90 25.78
CA HIS A 125 -0.39 8.55 26.34
C HIS A 125 0.96 7.98 26.82
N PRO A 126 1.67 8.65 27.75
CA PRO A 126 3.08 8.35 28.07
C PRO A 126 3.32 7.01 28.78
N GLN A 127 2.27 6.31 29.22
CA GLN A 127 2.35 5.08 30.00
C GLN A 127 1.94 3.83 29.20
N GLU A 128 1.70 3.94 27.89
CA GLU A 128 1.23 2.82 27.06
C GLU A 128 2.34 1.84 26.64
N GLY A 129 3.60 2.18 26.88
CA GLY A 129 4.76 1.38 26.48
C GLY A 129 5.01 1.41 24.98
N VAL A 130 5.68 0.37 24.46
CA VAL A 130 5.91 0.22 23.02
C VAL A 130 4.62 -0.26 22.36
N ARG A 131 4.16 0.46 21.34
CA ARG A 131 2.95 0.16 20.58
C ARG A 131 3.22 0.16 19.10
N PHE A 132 2.56 -0.75 18.40
CA PHE A 132 2.43 -0.72 16.95
C PHE A 132 1.30 0.24 16.52
N PRO A 133 1.30 0.73 15.26
CA PRO A 133 0.24 1.61 14.75
C PRO A 133 -1.17 1.03 14.87
N GLU A 134 -1.33 -0.29 14.77
CA GLU A 134 -2.62 -0.98 14.90
C GLU A 134 -3.12 -1.04 16.35
N GLN A 135 -2.27 -0.68 17.32
CA GLN A 135 -2.58 -0.76 18.76
C GLN A 135 -2.88 0.59 19.41
N ILE A 136 -2.86 1.67 18.65
CA ILE A 136 -3.13 3.04 19.12
C ILE A 136 -4.46 3.55 18.55
N ASN A 137 -5.00 4.62 19.13
CA ASN A 137 -6.28 5.17 18.68
C ASN A 137 -6.16 5.84 17.29
N THR A 138 -6.68 5.16 16.27
CA THR A 138 -6.70 5.63 14.87
C THR A 138 -7.38 6.99 14.73
N ASP A 139 -8.48 7.24 15.43
CA ASP A 139 -9.22 8.51 15.30
C ASP A 139 -8.40 9.69 15.82
N GLU A 140 -7.60 9.50 16.88
CA GLU A 140 -6.69 10.54 17.39
C GLU A 140 -5.57 10.85 16.40
N ILE A 141 -4.99 9.81 15.80
CA ILE A 141 -3.95 9.96 14.78
C ILE A 141 -4.50 10.68 13.56
N LEU A 142 -5.65 10.21 13.02
CA LEU A 142 -6.29 10.80 11.85
C LEU A 142 -6.78 12.23 12.13
N THR A 143 -7.28 12.55 13.32
CA THR A 143 -7.66 13.92 13.67
C THR A 143 -6.49 14.90 13.52
N ILE A 144 -5.27 14.46 13.82
CA ILE A 144 -4.06 15.28 13.68
C ILE A 144 -3.60 15.31 12.23
N SER A 145 -3.62 14.17 11.54
CA SER A 145 -2.99 14.03 10.22
C SER A 145 -3.88 14.43 9.05
N MET A 146 -5.19 14.24 9.14
CA MET A 146 -6.15 14.45 8.04
C MET A 146 -5.98 15.80 7.32
N PRO A 147 -5.73 16.94 8.00
CA PRO A 147 -5.54 18.22 7.31
C PRO A 147 -4.33 18.28 6.35
N PHE A 148 -3.43 17.29 6.41
CA PHE A 148 -2.23 17.20 5.58
C PHE A 148 -2.25 16.02 4.59
N LEU A 149 -3.36 15.28 4.52
CA LEU A 149 -3.47 14.07 3.71
C LEU A 149 -4.26 14.28 2.40
N GLY A 150 -4.52 15.54 2.03
CA GLY A 150 -5.26 15.87 0.81
C GLY A 150 -6.67 15.31 0.85
N ASP A 151 -7.12 14.77 -0.29
CA ASP A 151 -8.44 14.14 -0.37
C ASP A 151 -8.40 12.74 0.26
N TRP A 152 -9.30 12.52 1.23
CA TRP A 152 -9.52 11.19 1.79
C TRP A 152 -10.65 10.50 1.06
N VAL A 153 -10.32 9.46 0.31
CA VAL A 153 -11.28 8.68 -0.47
C VAL A 153 -11.56 7.38 0.28
N SER A 154 -12.82 6.97 0.30
CA SER A 154 -13.24 5.68 0.86
C SER A 154 -14.46 5.20 0.09
N GLN A 155 -14.27 4.23 -0.81
CA GLN A 155 -15.32 3.83 -1.75
C GLN A 155 -15.17 2.36 -2.21
N PRO A 156 -16.29 1.72 -2.61
CA PRO A 156 -16.23 0.42 -3.28
C PRO A 156 -15.52 0.55 -4.63
N ILE A 157 -14.73 -0.46 -4.96
CA ILE A 157 -14.06 -0.56 -6.26
C ILE A 157 -14.65 -1.72 -7.04
N ASN A 158 -14.93 -1.50 -8.33
CA ASN A 158 -15.30 -2.58 -9.22
C ASN A 158 -14.03 -3.37 -9.62
N TRP A 159 -13.74 -4.41 -8.84
CA TRP A 159 -12.62 -5.34 -9.07
C TRP A 159 -13.10 -6.80 -9.10
N PRO A 160 -12.58 -7.66 -10.01
CA PRO A 160 -11.61 -7.34 -11.05
C PRO A 160 -12.21 -6.42 -12.12
N ILE A 161 -11.36 -5.62 -12.77
CA ILE A 161 -11.74 -4.83 -13.95
C ILE A 161 -12.44 -5.80 -14.92
N LYS A 162 -13.69 -5.51 -15.30
CA LYS A 162 -14.49 -6.39 -16.16
C LYS A 162 -13.65 -6.83 -17.38
N GLN A 163 -13.71 -8.12 -17.71
CA GLN A 163 -12.96 -8.76 -18.81
C GLN A 163 -12.99 -8.02 -20.16
N GLN A 164 -13.93 -7.11 -20.41
CA GLN A 164 -13.96 -6.31 -21.64
C GLN A 164 -12.79 -5.32 -21.81
N ASP A 165 -12.12 -4.88 -20.75
CA ASP A 165 -10.89 -4.07 -20.87
C ASP A 165 -9.60 -4.92 -20.89
N SER A 166 -9.72 -6.22 -20.60
CA SER A 166 -8.60 -7.18 -20.69
C SER A 166 -8.22 -7.57 -22.13
N ASP A 167 -8.98 -7.12 -23.14
CA ASP A 167 -8.58 -7.24 -24.55
C ASP A 167 -7.48 -6.23 -24.93
N LYS A 168 -7.23 -5.20 -24.11
CA LYS A 168 -6.15 -4.21 -24.31
C LYS A 168 -4.92 -4.45 -23.45
N LEU A 169 -5.06 -5.12 -22.30
CA LEU A 169 -3.91 -5.65 -21.56
C LEU A 169 -3.58 -7.02 -22.13
N ASP A 170 -2.37 -7.19 -22.63
CA ASP A 170 -1.90 -8.43 -23.24
C ASP A 170 -2.29 -9.64 -22.37
N LYS A 171 -3.15 -10.53 -22.88
CA LYS A 171 -3.82 -11.59 -22.10
C LYS A 171 -2.84 -12.50 -21.37
N LYS A 172 -1.58 -12.58 -21.83
CA LYS A 172 -0.48 -13.29 -21.17
C LYS A 172 0.02 -12.62 -19.88
N SER A 173 -0.08 -11.30 -19.79
CA SER A 173 0.50 -10.52 -18.68
C SER A 173 -0.38 -10.49 -17.44
N LEU A 174 -1.69 -10.68 -17.58
CA LEU A 174 -2.64 -10.75 -16.46
C LEU A 174 -2.94 -12.18 -15.97
N THR A 175 -2.63 -13.22 -16.76
CA THR A 175 -3.07 -14.61 -16.47
C THR A 175 -1.94 -15.62 -16.38
N THR A 176 -0.68 -15.20 -16.28
CA THR A 176 0.38 -16.13 -15.88
C THR A 176 0.34 -16.36 -14.37
N ALA A 177 -0.78 -16.89 -13.89
CA ALA A 177 -0.86 -17.56 -12.61
C ALA A 177 0.29 -18.58 -12.54
N VAL A 178 0.98 -18.59 -11.41
CA VAL A 178 2.01 -19.58 -11.10
C VAL A 178 1.34 -20.95 -11.21
N ASN A 179 1.57 -21.67 -12.30
CA ASN A 179 1.10 -23.03 -12.63
C ASN A 179 -0.33 -23.24 -13.18
N GLY A 180 -1.08 -22.21 -13.57
CA GLY A 180 -2.38 -22.41 -14.23
C GLY A 180 -3.52 -22.96 -13.34
N ASP A 181 -3.29 -23.17 -12.05
CA ASP A 181 -4.32 -23.41 -11.04
C ASP A 181 -4.84 -22.05 -10.54
N VAL A 182 -5.72 -21.43 -11.31
CA VAL A 182 -6.60 -20.38 -10.78
C VAL A 182 -7.83 -21.09 -10.26
N ASP A 183 -8.02 -21.09 -8.93
CA ASP A 183 -9.26 -21.58 -8.34
C ASP A 183 -10.42 -20.70 -8.82
N HIS A 184 -11.35 -21.30 -9.56
CA HIS A 184 -12.50 -20.59 -10.11
C HIS A 184 -13.56 -20.26 -9.06
N ASP A 185 -13.50 -20.90 -7.89
CA ASP A 185 -14.44 -20.67 -6.80
C ASP A 185 -13.99 -19.51 -5.90
N ASP A 186 -12.70 -19.16 -5.90
CA ASP A 186 -12.16 -18.03 -5.15
C ASP A 186 -11.16 -17.19 -5.97
N GLN A 187 -11.67 -16.09 -6.54
CA GLN A 187 -10.88 -15.13 -7.32
C GLN A 187 -9.85 -14.34 -6.49
N TRP A 188 -9.87 -14.43 -5.15
CA TRP A 188 -9.00 -13.67 -4.25
C TRP A 188 -7.75 -14.45 -3.81
N GLN A 189 -7.53 -15.64 -4.37
CA GLN A 189 -6.33 -16.42 -4.13
C GLN A 189 -5.08 -15.67 -4.57
N PHE A 190 -4.00 -15.75 -3.77
CA PHE A 190 -2.74 -15.04 -4.05
C PHE A 190 -2.19 -15.31 -5.46
N ASN A 191 -2.32 -16.55 -5.94
CA ASN A 191 -1.88 -16.94 -7.28
C ASN A 191 -2.57 -16.17 -8.42
N ALA A 192 -3.79 -15.64 -8.19
CA ALA A 192 -4.50 -14.82 -9.16
C ALA A 192 -3.88 -13.42 -9.34
N PHE A 193 -3.06 -12.96 -8.40
CA PHE A 193 -2.40 -11.65 -8.42
C PHE A 193 -0.93 -11.71 -8.86
N CYS A 194 -0.32 -12.90 -8.83
CA CYS A 194 1.07 -13.09 -9.20
C CYS A 194 1.26 -13.00 -10.71
N THR A 195 2.10 -12.08 -11.16
CA THR A 195 2.57 -12.00 -12.55
C THR A 195 3.88 -12.75 -12.70
N ASN A 196 3.97 -13.77 -13.56
CA ASN A 196 5.26 -14.36 -13.90
C ASN A 196 6.05 -13.41 -14.81
N LEU A 197 7.11 -12.82 -14.26
CA LEU A 197 8.17 -12.17 -15.05
C LEU A 197 9.36 -13.09 -15.33
N MET A 198 9.29 -14.37 -14.90
CA MET A 198 10.32 -15.37 -15.16
C MET A 198 9.78 -16.54 -15.98
N ALA A 199 9.47 -16.28 -17.25
CA ALA A 199 9.57 -17.30 -18.28
C ALA A 199 10.86 -17.02 -19.05
N PRO A 200 11.81 -17.97 -19.14
CA PRO A 200 13.00 -17.82 -19.98
C PRO A 200 12.67 -17.67 -21.47
#